data_AF-A0A419EEF6-F1
#
_entry.id   AF-A0A419EEF6-F1
#
_cell.length_a   1.000
_cell.length_b   1.000
_cell.length_c   1.000
_cell.angle_alpha   90.00
_cell.angle_beta   90.00
_cell.angle_gamma   90.00
#
_symmetry.space_group_name_H-M   'P 1'
#
loop_
_entity.id
_entity.type
_entity.pdbx_description
1 polymer ?
#
loop_
_entity_poly.entity_id
_entity_poly.type
_entity_poly.pdbx_seq_one_letter_code
_entity_poly.pdbx_strand_id
1 'polypeptide(L)'
;MKYLLGEKLDFDWKVITVTIVSTLLLMVDHYHKLTAHKYWDRVILYLVIPLLIVLILFRENPREYGFSFGDWKLGLAYTALGILLMAPVIYYLGRGDEAMKSYYERFLSGLPWTTFLDLIGWEFFFRGWILFA
;
A
#
# COMPACT_ATOMS: atom_id res chain seq x y z
N MET A 1 -36.37 7.52 6.81
CA MET A 1 -35.41 6.58 7.42
C MET A 1 -35.47 5.30 6.61
N LYS A 2 -34.43 4.99 5.82
CA LYS A 2 -34.52 3.98 4.75
C LYS A 2 -34.16 2.58 5.28
N TYR A 3 -35.20 1.78 5.52
CA TYR A 3 -35.13 0.32 5.58
C TYR A 3 -35.11 -0.20 4.14
N LEU A 4 -34.12 -1.02 3.78
CA LEU A 4 -34.16 -1.76 2.52
C LEU A 4 -34.59 -3.22 2.71
N LEU A 5 -34.37 -3.83 3.89
CA LEU A 5 -34.67 -5.25 4.16
C LEU A 5 -35.06 -5.55 5.63
N GLY A 6 -35.77 -4.64 6.31
CA GLY A 6 -36.38 -4.93 7.62
C GLY A 6 -35.46 -4.91 8.85
N GLU A 7 -34.14 -5.01 8.69
CA GLU A 7 -33.17 -4.77 9.77
C GLU A 7 -32.54 -3.37 9.67
N LYS A 8 -32.26 -2.75 10.83
CA LYS A 8 -31.49 -1.50 10.90
C LYS A 8 -30.06 -1.83 10.44
N LEU A 9 -29.68 -1.34 9.28
CA LEU A 9 -28.29 -1.35 8.81
C LEU A 9 -27.48 -0.41 9.70
N ASP A 10 -26.89 -0.96 10.76
CA ASP A 10 -25.91 -0.28 11.60
C ASP A 10 -24.52 -0.51 10.99
N PHE A 11 -24.18 0.30 10.00
CA PHE A 11 -22.86 0.26 9.40
C PHE A 11 -21.93 1.20 10.16
N ASP A 12 -20.75 0.69 10.51
CA ASP A 12 -19.68 1.55 10.99
C ASP A 12 -19.30 2.53 9.88
N TRP A 13 -19.47 3.82 10.17
CA TRP A 13 -19.19 4.90 9.24
C TRP A 13 -17.71 4.93 8.83
N LYS A 14 -16.79 4.44 9.67
CA LYS A 14 -15.36 4.32 9.35
C LYS A 14 -15.15 3.27 8.29
N VAL A 15 -15.72 2.09 8.45
CA VAL A 15 -15.62 0.99 7.47
C VAL A 15 -16.17 1.43 6.12
N ILE A 16 -17.30 2.14 6.10
CA ILE A 16 -17.84 2.75 4.88
C ILE A 16 -16.82 3.72 4.26
N THR A 17 -16.29 4.64 5.06
CA THR A 17 -15.33 5.65 4.60
C THR A 17 -14.08 5.01 4.02
N VAL A 18 -13.50 4.04 4.73
CA VAL A 18 -12.30 3.28 4.31
C VAL A 18 -12.57 2.56 3.00
N THR A 19 -13.72 1.91 2.86
CA THR A 19 -14.09 1.19 1.65
C THR A 19 -14.21 2.14 0.44
N ILE A 20 -14.95 3.24 0.61
CA ILE A 20 -15.18 4.23 -0.46
C ILE A 20 -13.87 4.89 -0.86
N VAL A 21 -13.10 5.40 0.11
CA VAL A 21 -11.83 6.08 -0.12
C VAL A 21 -10.83 5.13 -0.78
N SER A 22 -10.67 3.91 -0.26
CA SER A 22 -9.75 2.91 -0.83
C SER A 22 -10.07 2.62 -2.30
N THR A 23 -11.35 2.41 -2.61
CA THR A 23 -11.78 2.14 -3.98
C THR A 23 -11.53 3.34 -4.89
N LEU A 24 -11.82 4.56 -4.42
CA LEU A 24 -11.56 5.79 -5.19
C LEU A 24 -10.07 6.00 -5.44
N LEU A 25 -9.21 5.80 -4.45
CA LEU A 25 -7.77 5.97 -4.59
C LEU A 25 -7.18 5.00 -5.60
N LEU A 26 -7.59 3.73 -5.58
CA LEU A 26 -7.19 2.72 -6.57
C LEU A 26 -7.66 3.10 -7.98
N MET A 27 -8.90 3.58 -8.12
CA MET A 27 -9.41 4.06 -9.41
C MET A 27 -8.61 5.27 -9.90
N VAL A 28 -8.27 6.22 -9.02
CA VAL A 28 -7.49 7.40 -9.39
C VAL A 28 -6.07 7.00 -9.84
N ASP A 29 -5.35 6.13 -9.12
CA ASP A 29 -4.02 5.62 -9.55
C ASP A 29 -4.08 4.87 -10.88
N HIS A 30 -5.20 4.20 -11.17
CA HIS A 30 -5.37 3.48 -12.42
C HIS A 30 -5.60 4.42 -13.61
N TYR A 31 -6.49 5.41 -13.44
CA TYR A 31 -6.96 6.25 -14.55
C TYR A 31 -6.22 7.58 -14.70
N HIS A 32 -5.53 8.05 -13.67
CA HIS A 32 -4.89 9.38 -13.67
C HIS A 32 -3.42 9.29 -13.29
N LYS A 33 -2.60 10.14 -13.93
CA LYS A 33 -1.23 10.42 -13.51
C LYS A 33 -1.21 11.80 -12.88
N LEU A 34 -0.97 11.88 -11.59
CA LEU A 34 -0.98 13.13 -10.83
C LEU A 34 0.34 13.87 -10.96
N THR A 35 1.44 13.14 -11.02
CA THR A 35 2.79 13.68 -11.19
C THR A 35 3.51 13.02 -12.37
N ALA A 36 4.69 13.54 -12.71
CA ALA A 36 5.54 12.94 -13.73
C ALA A 36 6.07 11.54 -13.35
N HIS A 37 6.00 11.18 -12.06
CA HIS A 37 6.64 9.99 -11.52
C HIS A 37 5.65 9.15 -10.71
N LYS A 38 5.36 7.93 -11.18
CA LYS A 38 4.31 7.09 -10.59
C LYS A 38 4.50 6.76 -9.10
N TYR A 39 5.75 6.66 -8.64
CA TYR A 39 6.02 6.39 -7.23
C TYR A 39 5.58 7.55 -6.31
N TRP A 40 5.64 8.80 -6.77
CA TRP A 40 5.13 9.95 -6.00
C TRP A 40 3.60 9.93 -5.94
N ASP A 41 2.93 9.57 -7.03
CA ASP A 41 1.46 9.44 -7.05
C ASP A 41 1.01 8.45 -5.99
N ARG A 42 1.69 7.31 -5.88
CA ARG A 42 1.35 6.26 -4.91
C ARG A 42 1.69 6.63 -3.48
N VAL A 43 2.79 7.34 -3.23
CA VAL A 43 3.04 7.90 -1.89
C VAL A 43 1.93 8.88 -1.51
N ILE A 44 1.49 9.73 -2.43
CA ILE A 44 0.41 10.69 -2.15
C ILE A 44 -0.91 9.96 -1.92
N LEU A 45 -1.30 9.08 -2.84
CA LEU A 45 -2.59 8.39 -2.82
C LEU A 45 -2.69 7.35 -1.72
N TYR A 46 -1.64 6.58 -1.46
CA TYR A 46 -1.69 5.40 -0.59
C TYR A 46 -1.08 5.63 0.79
N LEU A 47 -0.27 6.69 0.97
CA LEU A 47 0.25 7.09 2.27
C LEU A 47 -0.35 8.41 2.76
N VAL A 48 -0.19 9.49 2.00
CA VAL A 48 -0.53 10.84 2.49
C VAL A 48 -2.03 11.01 2.68
N ILE A 49 -2.84 10.68 1.67
CA ILE A 49 -4.31 10.87 1.75
C ILE A 49 -4.91 10.03 2.89
N PRO A 50 -4.64 8.70 3.00
CA PRO A 50 -5.20 7.90 4.08
C PRO A 50 -4.73 8.39 5.45
N LEU A 51 -3.46 8.79 5.59
CA LEU A 51 -2.94 9.33 6.85
C LEU A 51 -3.61 10.66 7.24
N LEU A 52 -3.89 11.55 6.28
CA LEU A 52 -4.62 12.78 6.54
C LEU A 52 -6.06 12.49 7.01
N ILE A 53 -6.71 11.46 6.46
CA ILE A 53 -8.04 11.06 6.90
C ILE A 53 -8.00 10.52 8.34
N VAL A 54 -7.03 9.68 8.67
CA VAL A 54 -6.81 9.22 10.06
C VAL A 54 -6.65 10.40 11.02
N LEU A 55 -5.81 11.38 10.66
CA LEU A 55 -5.49 12.51 11.52
C LEU A 55 -6.63 13.54 11.64
N ILE A 56 -7.31 13.86 10.54
CA ILE A 56 -8.25 14.98 10.47
C ILE A 56 -9.69 14.50 10.65
N LEU A 57 -10.08 13.41 9.99
CA LEU A 57 -11.44 12.91 9.99
C LEU A 57 -11.70 11.94 11.15
N PHE A 58 -10.82 10.95 11.33
CA PHE A 58 -10.94 10.00 12.44
C PHE A 58 -10.38 10.58 13.75
N ARG A 59 -9.41 11.49 13.65
CA ARG A 59 -8.73 12.14 14.79
C ARG A 59 -8.04 11.12 15.70
N GLU A 60 -7.47 10.10 15.10
CA GLU A 60 -6.83 8.99 15.78
C GLU A 60 -5.31 9.05 15.70
N ASN A 61 -4.66 8.27 16.55
CA ASN A 61 -3.20 8.23 16.60
C ASN A 61 -2.68 7.34 15.46
N PRO A 62 -1.79 7.82 14.58
CA PRO A 62 -1.21 7.00 13.51
C PRO A 62 -0.52 5.72 14.02
N ARG A 63 -0.10 5.69 15.28
CA ARG A 63 0.47 4.49 15.91
C ARG A 63 -0.48 3.29 15.90
N GLU A 64 -1.78 3.53 15.98
CA GLU A 64 -2.82 2.48 15.92
C GLU A 64 -2.94 1.90 14.51
N TYR A 65 -2.47 2.64 13.50
CA TYR A 65 -2.46 2.26 12.08
C TYR A 65 -1.10 1.72 11.61
N GLY A 66 -0.27 1.23 12.53
CA GLY A 66 1.05 0.67 12.21
C GLY A 66 2.17 1.69 12.03
N PHE A 67 1.91 3.00 12.20
CA PHE A 67 2.96 4.03 12.23
C PHE A 67 3.68 4.08 13.59
N SER A 68 4.27 2.96 13.98
CA SER A 68 5.06 2.84 15.20
C SER A 68 6.42 2.21 14.92
N PHE A 69 7.41 2.57 15.71
CA PHE A 69 8.71 1.90 15.69
C PHE A 69 8.59 0.62 16.52
N GLY A 70 8.21 -0.48 15.86
CA GLY A 70 8.24 -1.82 16.45
C GLY A 70 9.67 -2.39 16.52
N ASP A 71 9.79 -3.71 16.55
CA ASP A 71 11.09 -4.42 16.56
C ASP A 71 11.79 -4.37 15.18
N TRP A 72 12.33 -3.20 14.85
CA TRP A 72 13.00 -2.94 13.58
C TRP A 72 14.17 -3.90 13.29
N LYS A 73 14.83 -4.41 14.33
CA LYS A 73 15.90 -5.42 14.20
C LYS A 73 15.37 -6.76 13.66
N LEU A 74 14.21 -7.21 14.18
CA LEU A 74 13.56 -8.42 13.68
C LEU A 74 13.04 -8.21 12.27
N GLY A 75 12.44 -7.05 11.99
CA GLY A 75 12.01 -6.67 10.65
C GLY A 75 13.15 -6.76 9.64
N LEU A 76 14.29 -6.11 9.91
CA LEU A 76 15.46 -6.18 9.04
C LEU A 76 16.04 -7.59 8.91
N ALA A 77 16.08 -8.37 10.00
CA ALA A 77 16.56 -9.75 9.95
C ALA A 77 15.68 -10.63 9.03
N TYR A 78 14.36 -10.52 9.15
CA TYR A 78 13.43 -11.24 8.28
C TYR A 78 13.47 -10.74 6.84
N THR A 79 13.62 -9.44 6.59
CA THR A 79 13.81 -8.90 5.25
C THR A 79 15.10 -9.43 4.61
N ALA A 80 16.22 -9.42 5.34
CA ALA A 80 17.48 -9.94 4.84
C ALA A 80 17.41 -11.44 4.54
N LEU A 81 16.79 -12.22 5.44
CA LEU A 81 16.55 -13.65 5.23
C LEU A 81 15.66 -13.89 4.00
N GLY A 82 14.58 -13.12 3.86
CA GLY A 82 13.68 -13.19 2.72
C GLY A 82 14.40 -12.89 1.40
N ILE A 83 15.24 -11.86 1.36
CA ILE A 83 16.08 -11.53 0.19
C ILE A 83 17.03 -12.69 -0.13
N LEU A 84 17.74 -13.20 0.88
CA LEU A 84 18.73 -14.27 0.72
C LEU A 84 18.10 -15.56 0.17
N LEU A 85 16.88 -15.89 0.62
CA LEU A 85 16.16 -17.08 0.15
C LEU A 85 15.46 -16.86 -1.20
N MET A 86 14.80 -15.73 -1.39
CA MET A 86 13.97 -15.50 -2.59
C MET A 86 14.79 -15.05 -3.80
N ALA A 87 15.87 -14.29 -3.62
CA ALA A 87 16.65 -13.79 -4.75
C ALA A 87 17.25 -14.92 -5.61
N PRO A 88 17.86 -15.99 -5.05
CA PRO A 88 18.33 -17.13 -5.84
C PRO A 88 17.21 -17.85 -6.59
N VAL A 89 16.05 -18.01 -5.94
CA VAL A 89 14.87 -18.68 -6.53
C VAL A 89 14.37 -17.87 -7.73
N ILE A 90 14.16 -16.56 -7.55
CA ILE A 90 13.71 -15.66 -8.61
C ILE A 90 14.73 -15.61 -9.74
N TYR A 91 16.03 -15.55 -9.43
CA TYR A 91 17.08 -15.57 -10.44
C TYR A 91 17.06 -16.88 -11.25
N TYR A 92 16.97 -18.03 -10.57
CA TYR A 92 16.98 -19.33 -11.24
C TYR A 92 15.76 -19.51 -12.15
N LEU A 93 14.56 -19.12 -11.69
CA LEU A 93 13.33 -19.22 -12.47
C LEU A 93 13.26 -18.17 -13.59
N GLY A 94 13.68 -16.94 -13.32
CA GLY A 94 13.52 -15.81 -14.25
C GLY A 94 14.62 -15.64 -15.29
N ARG A 95 15.83 -16.19 -15.08
CA ARG A 95 16.97 -15.99 -16.01
C ARG A 95 16.72 -16.53 -17.42
N GLY A 96 15.83 -17.50 -17.59
CA GLY A 96 15.51 -18.13 -18.87
C GLY A 96 14.26 -17.58 -19.56
N ASP A 97 13.46 -16.78 -18.86
CA ASP A 97 12.15 -16.34 -19.35
C ASP A 97 12.21 -14.89 -19.87
N GLU A 98 11.98 -14.72 -21.17
CA GLU A 98 12.02 -13.42 -21.84
C GLU A 98 10.80 -12.53 -21.50
N ALA A 99 9.64 -13.14 -21.25
CA ALA A 99 8.45 -12.41 -20.80
C ALA A 99 8.67 -11.84 -19.39
N MET A 100 9.31 -12.62 -18.52
CA MET A 100 9.67 -12.14 -17.18
C MET A 100 10.66 -10.98 -17.24
N LYS A 101 11.71 -11.08 -18.07
CA LYS A 101 12.68 -9.99 -18.24
C LYS A 101 12.05 -8.70 -18.74
N SER A 102 11.25 -8.78 -19.82
CA SER A 102 10.59 -7.60 -20.39
C SER A 102 9.59 -6.94 -19.43
N TYR A 103 8.88 -7.73 -18.62
CA TYR A 103 7.99 -7.19 -17.59
C TYR A 103 8.73 -6.39 -16.52
N TYR A 104 9.89 -6.89 -16.06
CA TYR A 104 10.67 -6.26 -14.98
C TYR A 104 11.61 -5.16 -15.44
N GLU A 105 11.97 -5.11 -16.73
CA GLU A 105 12.89 -4.12 -17.30
C GLU A 105 12.49 -2.67 -16.98
N ARG A 106 11.19 -2.36 -17.06
CA ARG A 106 10.65 -1.03 -16.73
C ARG A 106 10.90 -0.60 -15.28
N PHE A 107 11.09 -1.55 -14.38
CA PHE A 107 11.32 -1.28 -12.96
C PHE A 107 12.81 -1.15 -12.60
N LEU A 108 13.73 -1.39 -13.55
CA LEU A 108 15.17 -1.29 -13.28
C LEU A 108 15.64 0.15 -13.08
N SER A 109 14.95 1.11 -13.69
CA SER A 109 15.30 2.53 -13.58
C SER A 109 15.05 3.08 -12.17
N GLY A 110 16.10 3.66 -11.58
CA GLY A 110 16.02 4.30 -10.26
C GLY A 110 15.96 3.32 -9.07
N LEU A 111 16.25 2.04 -9.29
CA LEU A 111 16.42 1.09 -8.18
C LEU A 111 17.57 1.50 -7.26
N PRO A 112 17.45 1.25 -5.94
CA PRO A 112 16.30 0.64 -5.25
C PRO A 112 15.21 1.65 -4.85
N TRP A 113 15.47 2.95 -5.03
CA TRP A 113 14.70 4.03 -4.40
C TRP A 113 13.28 4.16 -4.94
N THR A 114 13.09 4.01 -6.24
CA THR A 114 11.76 4.08 -6.87
C THR A 114 10.83 3.00 -6.35
N THR A 115 11.31 1.76 -6.25
CA THR A 115 10.55 0.64 -5.69
C THR A 115 10.36 0.77 -4.18
N PHE A 116 11.35 1.26 -3.45
CA PHE A 116 11.22 1.48 -2.00
C PHE A 116 10.09 2.46 -1.67
N LEU A 117 10.06 3.62 -2.34
CA LEU A 117 9.00 4.62 -2.14
C LEU A 117 7.63 4.09 -2.55
N ASP A 118 7.58 3.34 -3.64
CA ASP A 118 6.37 2.68 -4.12
C ASP A 118 5.81 1.70 -3.08
N LEU A 119 6.66 0.83 -2.54
CA LEU A 119 6.27 -0.17 -1.55
C LEU A 119 5.83 0.42 -0.21
N ILE A 120 6.41 1.55 0.22
CA ILE A 120 5.96 2.23 1.45
C ILE A 120 4.48 2.63 1.35
N GLY A 121 4.07 3.22 0.22
CA GLY A 121 2.69 3.60 0.00
C GLY A 121 1.75 2.40 0.07
N TRP A 122 2.12 1.32 -0.63
CA TRP A 122 1.35 0.07 -0.63
C TRP A 122 1.25 -0.60 0.73
N GLU A 123 2.36 -0.67 1.47
CA GLU A 123 2.40 -1.30 2.78
C GLU A 123 1.46 -0.57 3.76
N PHE A 124 1.52 0.76 3.81
CA PHE A 124 0.60 1.52 4.66
C PHE A 124 -0.85 1.39 4.20
N PHE A 125 -1.14 1.44 2.90
CA PHE A 125 -2.51 1.34 2.42
C PHE A 125 -3.18 0.01 2.77
N PHE A 126 -2.49 -1.12 2.58
CA PHE A 126 -3.08 -2.42 2.90
C PHE A 126 -3.01 -2.75 4.38
N ARG A 127 -1.82 -2.62 5.00
CA ARG A 127 -1.61 -3.08 6.39
C ARG A 127 -1.90 -2.03 7.42
N GLY A 128 -1.77 -0.74 7.10
CA GLY A 128 -2.11 0.35 8.00
C GLY A 128 -3.58 0.72 7.88
N TRP A 129 -3.95 1.26 6.72
CA TRP A 129 -5.26 1.83 6.45
C TRP A 129 -6.37 0.79 6.36
N ILE A 130 -6.29 -0.21 5.47
CA ILE A 130 -7.40 -1.17 5.29
C ILE A 130 -7.53 -2.14 6.46
N LEU A 131 -6.40 -2.58 7.03
CA LEU A 131 -6.41 -3.64 8.05
C LEU A 131 -6.72 -3.13 9.46
N PHE A 132 -6.34 -1.89 9.81
CA PHE A 132 -6.46 -1.36 11.17
C PHE A 132 -7.49 -0.22 11.33
N ALA A 133 -8.13 0.26 10.26
CA ALA A 133 -9.23 1.24 10.34
C ALA A 133 -10.58 0.58 10.68
#